data_AF-A0A2U2JBT3-F1
#
_entry.id   AF-A0A2U2JBT3-F1
#
_cell.length_a   1.000
_cell.length_b   1.000
_cell.length_c   1.000
_cell.angle_alpha   90.00
_cell.angle_beta   90.00
_cell.angle_gamma   90.00
#
_symmetry.space_group_name_H-M   'P 1'
#
loop_
_entity.id
_entity.type
_entity.pdbx_description
1 polymer ?
#
loop_
_entity_poly.entity_id
_entity_poly.type
_entity_poly.pdbx_seq_one_letter_code
_entity_poly.pdbx_strand_id
1 'polypeptide(L)'
;MKLKSLFVLFFSVVILSCESNETVINSDNLLIGYWVEPSYNGEITTFKRSSSMPKESYGMSFNANNIFIERTSGFCGTPPLTYFNVQGTFELENTIISISTNSYPSNFAWRIVSISETELVVKREITDQEKEHRKLMDLFNDISNLAYSKACSNSLDWSYVAYGVKACGGPQGYIPYSKNIDTKAFLKKVEEYSKAEKEFNIKWGIASDCAVVNPPKSIECKNNYPILKY
;
A
#
# COMPACT_ATOMS: atom_id res chain seq x y z
N MET A 1 28.53 -37.39 76.20
CA MET A 1 27.49 -36.62 75.48
C MET A 1 28.14 -35.85 74.34
N LYS A 2 27.88 -36.23 73.08
CA LYS A 2 28.24 -35.41 71.91
C LYS A 2 26.99 -35.25 71.04
N LEU A 3 26.63 -33.98 70.83
CA LEU A 3 25.42 -33.48 70.20
C LEU A 3 25.49 -33.70 68.68
N LYS A 4 24.41 -34.24 68.08
CA LYS A 4 24.27 -34.32 66.62
C LYS A 4 23.96 -32.93 66.07
N SER A 5 24.78 -32.47 65.12
CA SER A 5 24.51 -31.26 64.34
C SER A 5 23.50 -31.59 63.25
N LEU A 6 22.32 -30.96 63.29
CA LEU A 6 21.27 -31.05 62.28
C LEU A 6 21.37 -29.79 61.42
N PHE A 7 21.96 -29.90 60.23
CA PHE A 7 21.98 -28.79 59.26
C PHE A 7 20.67 -28.83 58.47
N VAL A 8 19.72 -27.97 58.84
CA VAL A 8 18.51 -27.70 58.03
C VAL A 8 18.89 -26.60 57.04
N LEU A 9 19.16 -26.99 55.79
CA LEU A 9 19.37 -26.04 54.70
C LEU A 9 18.00 -25.48 54.28
N PHE A 10 17.75 -24.22 54.60
CA PHE A 10 16.54 -23.49 54.29
C PHE A 10 16.48 -23.25 52.77
N PHE A 11 15.63 -24.02 52.08
CA PHE A 11 15.39 -23.85 50.65
C PHE A 11 14.45 -22.64 50.46
N SER A 12 15.03 -21.47 50.25
CA SER A 12 14.31 -20.25 49.90
C SER A 12 13.73 -20.41 48.49
N VAL A 13 12.49 -20.86 48.40
CA VAL A 13 11.68 -20.83 47.17
C VAL A 13 11.41 -19.36 46.84
N VAL A 14 12.21 -18.80 45.95
CA VAL A 14 11.93 -17.52 45.32
C VAL A 14 10.79 -17.76 44.35
N ILE A 15 9.58 -17.39 44.77
CA ILE A 15 8.40 -17.40 43.91
C ILE A 15 8.59 -16.26 42.92
N LEU A 16 9.09 -16.58 41.73
CA LEU A 16 9.00 -15.70 40.57
C LEU A 16 7.51 -15.56 40.24
N SER A 17 6.89 -14.52 40.78
CA SER A 17 5.59 -14.05 40.32
C SER A 17 5.81 -13.51 38.90
N CYS A 18 5.55 -14.36 37.90
CA CYS A 18 5.24 -13.88 36.57
C CYS A 18 3.88 -13.19 36.67
N GLU A 19 3.89 -11.88 36.83
CA GLU A 19 2.73 -11.05 36.54
C GLU A 19 2.49 -11.16 35.04
N SER A 20 1.67 -12.14 34.63
CA SER A 20 1.16 -12.16 33.26
C SER A 20 0.34 -10.90 33.09
N ASN A 21 0.86 -9.93 32.34
CA ASN A 21 0.08 -8.78 31.91
C ASN A 21 -1.11 -9.29 31.09
N GLU A 22 -2.23 -9.56 31.75
CA GLU A 22 -3.44 -10.03 31.11
C GLU A 22 -3.90 -8.96 30.12
N THR A 23 -4.09 -9.39 28.87
CA THR A 23 -4.69 -8.54 27.85
C THR A 23 -6.16 -8.34 28.20
N VAL A 24 -6.56 -7.12 28.54
CA VAL A 24 -7.98 -6.78 28.71
C VAL A 24 -8.64 -6.83 27.33
N ILE A 25 -9.47 -7.84 27.12
CA ILE A 25 -10.23 -8.02 25.87
C ILE A 25 -11.63 -7.45 26.08
N ASN A 26 -12.03 -6.57 25.17
CA ASN A 26 -13.42 -6.11 25.10
C ASN A 26 -14.24 -7.14 24.30
N SER A 27 -15.11 -7.88 24.99
CA SER A 27 -15.97 -8.90 24.39
C SER A 27 -16.99 -8.34 23.39
N ASP A 28 -17.41 -7.08 23.58
CA ASP A 28 -18.44 -6.44 22.75
C ASP A 28 -17.85 -5.86 21.47
N ASN A 29 -16.56 -5.52 21.48
CA ASN A 29 -15.84 -5.04 20.32
C ASN A 29 -14.35 -5.46 20.36
N LEU A 30 -14.03 -6.54 19.67
CA LEU A 30 -12.67 -7.08 19.57
C LEU A 30 -11.67 -6.08 18.96
N LEU A 31 -12.11 -5.05 18.23
CA LEU A 31 -11.20 -4.04 17.67
C LEU A 31 -10.51 -3.21 18.75
N ILE A 32 -11.19 -3.01 19.89
CA ILE A 32 -10.67 -2.22 21.00
C ILE A 32 -9.45 -2.90 21.61
N GLY A 33 -8.37 -2.15 21.78
CA GLY A 33 -7.10 -2.63 22.32
C GLY A 33 -5.88 -2.16 21.53
N TYR A 34 -4.73 -2.75 21.85
CA TYR A 34 -3.45 -2.45 21.20
C TYR A 34 -3.11 -3.50 20.16
N TRP A 35 -2.65 -3.04 19.00
CA TRP A 35 -2.29 -3.86 17.84
C TRP A 35 -0.87 -3.51 17.40
N VAL A 36 0.01 -4.50 17.36
CA VAL A 36 1.47 -4.33 17.24
C VAL A 36 2.05 -5.34 16.26
N GLU A 37 3.36 -5.25 16.02
CA GLU A 37 4.13 -6.22 15.22
C GLU A 37 3.48 -6.50 13.84
N PRO A 38 3.29 -5.46 12.99
CA PRO A 38 2.71 -5.66 11.68
C PRO A 38 3.52 -6.66 10.85
N SER A 39 2.84 -7.64 10.28
CA SER A 39 3.34 -8.54 9.26
C SER A 39 2.67 -8.23 7.92
N TYR A 40 3.46 -8.01 6.88
CA TYR A 40 2.98 -7.58 5.57
C TYR A 40 3.03 -8.75 4.57
N ASN A 41 1.90 -9.03 3.92
CA ASN A 41 1.80 -10.02 2.85
C ASN A 41 0.91 -9.49 1.71
N GLY A 42 1.53 -8.89 0.69
CA GLY A 42 0.81 -8.25 -0.42
C GLY A 42 -0.04 -7.08 0.09
N GLU A 43 -1.36 -7.15 -0.15
CA GLU A 43 -2.31 -6.13 0.32
C GLU A 43 -2.79 -6.35 1.77
N ILE A 44 -2.40 -7.46 2.39
CA ILE A 44 -2.82 -7.84 3.74
C ILE A 44 -1.77 -7.38 4.76
N THR A 45 -2.24 -6.79 5.84
CA THR A 45 -1.45 -6.52 7.04
C THR A 45 -2.08 -7.26 8.22
N THR A 46 -1.26 -8.04 8.93
CA THR A 46 -1.67 -8.74 10.15
C THR A 46 -0.99 -8.10 11.35
N PHE A 47 -1.77 -7.70 12.34
CA PHE A 47 -1.29 -7.20 13.62
C PHE A 47 -1.55 -8.22 14.73
N LYS A 48 -0.69 -8.24 15.74
CA LYS A 48 -0.91 -9.02 16.97
C LYS A 48 -1.48 -8.14 18.07
N ARG A 49 -2.37 -8.71 18.89
CA ARG A 49 -2.84 -8.04 20.09
C ARG A 49 -1.70 -7.90 21.10
N SER A 50 -1.67 -6.76 21.79
CA SER A 50 -0.77 -6.49 22.91
C SER A 50 -1.55 -5.97 24.10
N SER A 51 -0.99 -6.13 25.31
CA SER A 51 -1.51 -5.52 26.53
C SER A 51 -1.15 -4.03 26.64
N SER A 52 -0.17 -3.55 25.85
CA SER A 52 0.28 -2.16 25.87
C SER A 52 0.88 -1.70 24.54
N MET A 53 0.97 -0.38 24.35
CA MET A 53 1.65 0.24 23.22
C MET A 53 3.18 0.08 23.33
N PRO A 54 3.88 -0.34 22.26
CA PRO A 54 5.33 -0.48 22.29
C PRO A 54 6.04 0.88 22.34
N LYS A 55 7.25 0.90 22.92
CA LYS A 55 8.07 2.13 23.00
C LYS A 55 8.87 2.38 21.73
N GLU A 56 9.53 1.35 21.19
CA GLU A 56 10.51 1.48 20.11
C GLU A 56 10.15 0.66 18.85
N SER A 57 8.86 0.47 18.60
CA SER A 57 8.36 -0.20 17.40
C SER A 57 7.00 0.36 16.98
N TYR A 58 6.57 -0.01 15.76
CA TYR A 58 5.25 0.34 15.27
C TYR A 58 4.15 -0.33 16.10
N GLY A 59 3.08 0.42 16.38
CA GLY A 59 1.87 -0.09 16.99
C GLY A 59 0.73 0.89 16.85
N MET A 60 -0.48 0.46 17.20
CA MET A 60 -1.66 1.31 17.22
C MET A 60 -2.62 0.88 18.32
N SER A 61 -3.57 1.75 18.64
CA SER A 61 -4.66 1.42 19.55
C SER A 61 -5.98 2.02 19.10
N PHE A 62 -7.05 1.25 19.29
CA PHE A 62 -8.44 1.70 19.18
C PHE A 62 -9.06 1.68 20.57
N ASN A 63 -9.62 2.82 21.00
CA ASN A 63 -10.25 2.96 22.31
C ASN A 63 -11.77 3.06 22.20
N ALA A 64 -12.49 2.71 23.28
CA ALA A 64 -13.96 2.71 23.31
C ALA A 64 -14.62 4.09 23.05
N ASN A 65 -13.87 5.18 23.20
CA ASN A 65 -14.34 6.55 22.94
C ASN A 65 -14.02 7.04 21.51
N ASN A 66 -13.88 6.13 20.54
CA ASN A 66 -13.52 6.43 19.15
C ASN A 66 -12.16 7.13 18.96
N ILE A 67 -11.26 7.00 19.94
CA ILE A 67 -9.89 7.53 19.87
C ILE A 67 -8.98 6.50 19.21
N PHE A 68 -8.21 6.97 18.23
CA PHE A 68 -7.14 6.23 17.58
C PHE A 68 -5.78 6.82 17.96
N ILE A 69 -4.81 5.97 18.24
CA ILE A 69 -3.41 6.38 18.46
C ILE A 69 -2.52 5.46 17.63
N GLU A 70 -1.63 6.05 16.85
CA GLU A 70 -0.58 5.33 16.12
C GLU A 70 0.78 5.67 16.72
N ARG A 71 1.58 4.64 17.00
CA ARG A 71 2.99 4.72 17.38
C ARG A 71 3.83 4.50 16.13
N THR A 72 4.57 5.50 15.69
CA THR A 72 5.34 5.44 14.44
C THR A 72 6.65 6.23 14.53
N SER A 73 7.60 5.90 13.68
CA SER A 73 8.84 6.66 13.44
C SER A 73 8.75 7.56 12.19
N GLY A 74 7.60 7.59 11.52
CA GLY A 74 7.37 8.36 10.29
C GLY A 74 7.77 7.61 9.01
N PHE A 75 7.78 8.34 7.90
CA PHE A 75 7.95 7.76 6.55
C PHE A 75 9.40 7.40 6.20
N CYS A 76 10.39 8.07 6.80
CA CYS A 76 11.81 7.79 6.58
C CYS A 76 12.65 8.21 7.79
N GLY A 77 13.57 7.35 8.22
CA GLY A 77 14.50 7.65 9.30
C GLY A 77 15.79 6.86 9.15
N THR A 78 16.93 7.51 9.38
CA THR A 78 18.23 6.84 9.50
C THR A 78 18.39 6.39 10.95
N PRO A 79 18.77 5.13 11.23
CA PRO A 79 18.95 4.66 12.60
C PRO A 79 19.93 5.55 13.39
N PRO A 80 19.70 5.74 14.71
CA PRO A 80 18.60 5.18 15.50
C PRO A 80 17.26 5.88 15.22
N LEU A 81 16.19 5.10 15.10
CA LEU A 81 14.84 5.64 14.88
C LEU A 81 14.30 6.22 16.19
N THR A 82 13.63 7.36 16.09
CA THR A 82 12.84 7.93 17.19
C THR A 82 11.37 7.75 16.89
N TYR A 83 10.62 7.25 17.87
CA TYR A 83 9.18 7.02 17.72
C TYR A 83 8.38 8.11 18.45
N PHE A 84 7.26 8.52 17.86
CA PHE A 84 6.26 9.44 18.45
C PHE A 84 4.84 8.88 18.30
N ASN A 85 3.86 9.53 18.94
CA ASN A 85 2.46 9.16 18.84
C ASN A 85 1.73 10.15 17.93
N VAL A 86 1.00 9.62 16.95
CA VAL A 86 0.03 10.34 16.13
C VAL A 86 -1.35 10.08 16.73
N GLN A 87 -2.11 11.16 16.93
CA GLN A 87 -3.46 11.07 17.48
C GLN A 87 -4.50 11.19 16.39
N GLY A 88 -5.61 10.49 16.56
CA GLY A 88 -6.71 10.50 15.63
C GLY A 88 -8.01 10.02 16.24
N THR A 89 -9.00 9.86 15.38
CA THR A 89 -10.27 9.24 15.67
C THR A 89 -10.51 8.10 14.70
N PHE A 90 -11.42 7.20 15.07
CA PHE A 90 -11.89 6.17 14.16
C PHE A 90 -13.39 5.94 14.26
N GLU A 91 -13.96 5.44 13.17
CA GLU A 91 -15.31 4.93 13.09
C GLU A 91 -15.26 3.54 12.48
N LEU A 92 -16.06 2.62 13.03
CA LEU A 92 -16.22 1.26 12.51
C LEU A 92 -17.63 1.12 11.96
N GLU A 93 -17.74 0.95 10.64
CA GLU A 93 -19.00 0.64 9.98
C GLU A 93 -18.86 -0.69 9.23
N ASN A 94 -19.62 -1.70 9.65
CA ASN A 94 -19.54 -3.07 9.16
C ASN A 94 -18.11 -3.66 9.33
N THR A 95 -17.32 -3.65 8.25
CA THR A 95 -15.93 -4.15 8.22
C THR A 95 -14.94 -3.04 7.91
N ILE A 96 -15.39 -1.79 7.76
CA ILE A 96 -14.53 -0.67 7.37
C ILE A 96 -14.22 0.16 8.62
N ILE A 97 -12.94 0.28 8.91
CA ILE A 97 -12.37 1.17 9.92
C ILE A 97 -11.95 2.44 9.19
N SER A 98 -12.71 3.52 9.35
CA SER A 98 -12.36 4.85 8.85
C SER A 98 -11.54 5.56 9.91
N ILE A 99 -10.33 6.01 9.58
CA ILE A 99 -9.38 6.62 10.50
C ILE A 99 -9.07 8.03 10.03
N SER A 100 -9.16 8.99 10.96
CA SER A 100 -8.76 10.38 10.75
C SER A 100 -7.66 10.74 11.73
N THR A 101 -6.55 11.30 11.27
CA THR A 101 -5.40 11.66 12.11
C THR A 101 -4.97 13.10 11.92
N ASN A 102 -4.20 13.60 12.89
CA ASN A 102 -3.58 14.92 12.82
C ASN A 102 -2.24 14.95 12.03
N SER A 103 -1.87 13.85 11.36
CA SER A 103 -0.65 13.73 10.56
C SER A 103 -0.99 13.26 9.14
N TYR A 104 -0.03 13.30 8.22
CA TYR A 104 -0.22 12.68 6.90
C TYR A 104 0.05 11.17 6.97
N PRO A 105 -0.82 10.30 6.41
CA PRO A 105 -2.10 10.62 5.78
C PRO A 105 -3.18 10.99 6.79
N SER A 106 -3.92 12.08 6.53
CA SER A 106 -4.91 12.61 7.47
C SER A 106 -6.18 11.80 7.52
N ASN A 107 -6.54 11.10 6.44
CA ASN A 107 -7.70 10.24 6.38
C ASN A 107 -7.36 8.99 5.58
N PHE A 108 -7.70 7.83 6.10
CA PHE A 108 -7.54 6.55 5.41
C PHE A 108 -8.54 5.55 5.99
N ALA A 109 -8.74 4.46 5.27
CA ALA A 109 -9.63 3.41 5.73
C ALA A 109 -9.00 2.03 5.55
N TRP A 110 -9.35 1.12 6.46
CA TRP A 110 -8.98 -0.28 6.42
C TRP A 110 -10.22 -1.15 6.41
N ARG A 111 -10.19 -2.20 5.61
CA ARG A 111 -11.20 -3.26 5.67
C ARG A 111 -10.68 -4.42 6.50
N ILE A 112 -11.40 -4.77 7.54
CA ILE A 112 -11.19 -5.97 8.35
C ILE A 112 -11.42 -7.18 7.44
N VAL A 113 -10.39 -8.01 7.30
CA VAL A 113 -10.45 -9.32 6.67
C VAL A 113 -10.82 -10.37 7.71
N SER A 114 -10.20 -10.30 8.89
CA SER A 114 -10.59 -11.07 10.06
C SER A 114 -10.13 -10.38 11.34
N ILE A 115 -10.78 -10.68 12.45
CA ILE A 115 -10.40 -10.21 13.78
C ILE A 115 -10.65 -11.29 14.81
N SER A 116 -9.72 -11.47 15.74
CA SER A 116 -9.81 -12.40 16.87
C SER A 116 -9.28 -11.76 18.15
N GLU A 117 -9.25 -12.54 19.24
CA GLU A 117 -8.60 -12.15 20.48
C GLU A 117 -7.08 -11.96 20.34
N THR A 118 -6.45 -12.48 19.29
CA THR A 118 -4.99 -12.44 19.14
C THR A 118 -4.52 -11.68 17.91
N GLU A 119 -5.35 -11.58 16.86
CA GLU A 119 -4.96 -11.02 15.57
C GLU A 119 -6.00 -10.08 14.98
N LEU A 120 -5.50 -9.03 14.33
CA LEU A 120 -6.29 -8.14 13.47
C LEU A 120 -5.68 -8.21 12.07
N VAL A 121 -6.45 -8.73 11.13
CA VAL A 121 -6.05 -8.84 9.73
C VAL A 121 -6.84 -7.82 8.93
N VAL A 122 -6.14 -6.87 8.32
CA VAL A 122 -6.74 -5.79 7.54
C VAL A 122 -6.12 -5.69 6.17
N LYS A 123 -6.83 -5.02 5.27
CA LYS A 123 -6.29 -4.51 4.01
C LYS A 123 -6.69 -3.06 3.82
N ARG A 124 -5.92 -2.31 3.03
CA ARG A 124 -6.28 -0.94 2.67
C ARG A 124 -7.64 -0.92 1.98
N GLU A 125 -8.56 -0.11 2.48
CA GLU A 125 -9.78 0.21 1.75
C GLU A 125 -9.46 1.28 0.72
N ILE A 126 -9.89 1.02 -0.51
CA ILE A 126 -9.60 1.87 -1.66
C ILE A 126 -10.91 2.27 -2.32
N THR A 127 -10.97 3.52 -2.75
CA THR A 127 -12.13 4.07 -3.44
C THR A 127 -12.37 3.36 -4.77
N ASP A 128 -13.60 3.42 -5.28
CA ASP A 128 -13.88 2.85 -6.61
C ASP A 128 -13.11 3.56 -7.72
N GLN A 129 -12.82 4.85 -7.56
CA GLN A 129 -11.92 5.59 -8.44
C GLN A 129 -10.52 5.00 -8.44
N GLU A 130 -9.93 4.72 -7.26
CA GLU A 130 -8.61 4.09 -7.18
C GLU A 130 -8.61 2.68 -7.79
N LYS A 131 -9.66 1.88 -7.58
CA LYS A 131 -9.79 0.55 -8.20
C LYS A 131 -9.78 0.63 -9.72
N GLU A 132 -10.52 1.57 -10.29
CA GLU A 132 -10.57 1.75 -11.73
C GLU A 132 -9.28 2.33 -12.29
N HIS A 133 -8.67 3.28 -11.58
CA HIS A 133 -7.36 3.80 -11.94
C HIS A 133 -6.28 2.70 -11.93
N ARG A 134 -6.30 1.77 -10.96
CA ARG A 134 -5.40 0.61 -10.96
C ARG A 134 -5.57 -0.26 -12.21
N LYS A 135 -6.82 -0.53 -12.63
CA LYS A 135 -7.08 -1.27 -13.87
C LYS A 135 -6.52 -0.54 -15.11
N LEU A 136 -6.58 0.79 -15.15
CA LEU A 136 -5.93 1.56 -16.22
C LEU A 136 -4.41 1.39 -16.21
N MET A 137 -3.79 1.41 -15.03
CA MET A 137 -2.35 1.18 -14.89
C MET A 137 -1.97 -0.23 -15.35
N ASP A 138 -2.78 -1.25 -15.05
CA ASP A 138 -2.55 -2.62 -15.51
C ASP A 138 -2.58 -2.71 -17.05
N LEU A 139 -3.58 -2.09 -17.68
CA LEU A 139 -3.67 -2.01 -19.15
C LEU A 139 -2.47 -1.28 -19.77
N PHE A 140 -2.01 -0.19 -19.14
CA PHE A 140 -0.84 0.54 -19.60
C PHE A 140 0.46 -0.26 -19.43
N ASN A 141 0.60 -0.99 -18.32
CA ASN A 141 1.74 -1.87 -18.07
C ASN A 141 1.84 -2.97 -19.13
N ASP A 142 0.71 -3.58 -19.50
CA ASP A 142 0.60 -4.54 -20.59
C ASP A 142 1.12 -3.96 -21.92
N ILE A 143 0.69 -2.75 -22.26
CA ILE A 143 1.12 -2.04 -23.47
C ILE A 143 2.63 -1.75 -23.40
N SER A 144 3.11 -1.21 -22.28
CA SER A 144 4.52 -0.86 -22.08
C SER A 144 5.43 -2.09 -22.20
N ASN A 145 5.05 -3.20 -21.56
CA ASN A 145 5.80 -4.45 -21.63
C ASN A 145 5.93 -4.97 -23.07
N LEU A 146 4.89 -4.87 -23.89
CA LEU A 146 4.93 -5.25 -25.31
C LEU A 146 5.75 -4.25 -26.13
N ALA A 147 5.56 -2.95 -25.91
CA ALA A 147 6.26 -1.88 -26.59
C ALA A 147 7.79 -2.01 -26.45
N TYR A 148 8.25 -2.34 -25.25
CA TYR A 148 9.68 -2.48 -24.92
C TYR A 148 10.18 -3.92 -24.91
N SER A 149 9.41 -4.88 -25.45
CA SER A 149 9.78 -6.31 -25.47
C SER A 149 10.93 -6.67 -26.43
N LYS A 150 11.35 -5.75 -27.30
CA LYS A 150 12.41 -5.93 -28.30
C LYS A 150 13.51 -4.89 -28.11
N ALA A 151 14.76 -5.30 -28.34
CA ALA A 151 15.89 -4.38 -28.40
C ALA A 151 15.86 -3.55 -29.70
N CYS A 152 16.17 -2.26 -29.60
CA CYS A 152 16.28 -1.34 -30.73
C CYS A 152 17.72 -1.30 -31.24
N SER A 153 17.96 -1.89 -32.42
CA SER A 153 19.23 -1.77 -33.15
C SER A 153 19.11 -0.96 -34.45
N ASN A 154 17.93 -0.96 -35.07
CA ASN A 154 17.61 -0.23 -36.29
C ASN A 154 16.26 0.47 -36.14
N SER A 155 16.22 1.80 -36.25
CA SER A 155 14.99 2.59 -36.07
C SER A 155 13.95 2.34 -37.15
N LEU A 156 14.34 1.83 -38.33
CA LEU A 156 13.40 1.48 -39.41
C LEU A 156 12.48 0.31 -39.02
N ASP A 157 12.89 -0.53 -38.08
CA ASP A 157 12.11 -1.65 -37.56
C ASP A 157 11.11 -1.22 -36.47
N TRP A 158 11.01 0.09 -36.21
CA TRP A 158 10.15 0.66 -35.18
C TRP A 158 9.13 1.61 -35.78
N SER A 159 8.01 1.74 -35.08
CA SER A 159 6.98 2.74 -35.32
C SER A 159 6.51 3.29 -33.98
N TYR A 160 5.58 4.23 -33.99
CA TYR A 160 4.98 4.77 -32.79
C TYR A 160 3.48 4.93 -32.98
N VAL A 161 2.75 4.91 -31.87
CA VAL A 161 1.29 5.12 -31.86
C VAL A 161 0.92 6.06 -30.72
N ALA A 162 -0.11 6.86 -30.93
CA ALA A 162 -0.72 7.67 -29.88
C ALA A 162 -1.43 6.74 -28.87
N TYR A 163 -1.31 7.03 -27.58
CA TYR A 163 -2.00 6.28 -26.53
C TYR A 163 -2.70 7.23 -25.56
N GLY A 164 -3.75 6.71 -24.93
CA GLY A 164 -4.54 7.44 -23.95
C GLY A 164 -5.41 8.53 -24.56
N VAL A 165 -6.23 9.14 -23.72
CA VAL A 165 -7.07 10.30 -24.04
C VAL A 165 -7.06 11.23 -22.84
N LYS A 166 -6.53 12.44 -23.00
CA LYS A 166 -6.65 13.49 -21.99
C LYS A 166 -8.11 13.90 -21.82
N ALA A 167 -8.49 14.38 -20.63
CA ALA A 167 -9.87 14.80 -20.36
C ALA A 167 -10.36 15.93 -21.30
N CYS A 168 -9.45 16.79 -21.76
CA CYS A 168 -9.71 17.85 -22.75
C CYS A 168 -9.71 17.39 -24.22
N GLY A 169 -9.40 16.11 -24.48
CA GLY A 169 -9.14 15.58 -25.81
C GLY A 169 -7.65 15.54 -26.19
N GLY A 170 -7.33 14.78 -27.24
CA GLY A 170 -5.96 14.48 -27.64
C GLY A 170 -5.34 13.32 -26.83
N PRO A 171 -4.22 12.75 -27.29
CA PRO A 171 -3.60 11.62 -26.61
C PRO A 171 -2.84 12.04 -25.35
N GLN A 172 -2.63 11.10 -24.43
CA GLN A 172 -1.71 11.31 -23.32
C GLN A 172 -0.26 11.43 -23.80
N GLY A 173 0.09 10.64 -24.82
CA GLY A 173 1.42 10.61 -25.38
C GLY A 173 1.52 9.70 -26.59
N TYR A 174 2.76 9.42 -26.97
CA TYR A 174 3.11 8.45 -28.01
C TYR A 174 4.01 7.39 -27.41
N ILE A 175 3.82 6.14 -27.85
CA ILE A 175 4.64 5.00 -27.42
C ILE A 175 5.29 4.34 -28.64
N PRO A 176 6.61 4.10 -28.62
CA PRO A 176 7.27 3.35 -29.69
C PRO A 176 6.96 1.86 -29.59
N TYR A 177 6.92 1.15 -30.71
CA TYR A 177 6.78 -0.30 -30.74
C TYR A 177 7.53 -0.88 -31.95
N SER A 178 8.05 -2.10 -31.79
CA SER A 178 8.72 -2.80 -32.88
C SER A 178 7.69 -3.33 -33.88
N LYS A 179 7.98 -3.20 -35.18
CA LYS A 179 7.18 -3.80 -36.26
C LYS A 179 7.24 -5.33 -36.27
N ASN A 180 8.16 -5.92 -35.49
CA ASN A 180 8.41 -7.36 -35.41
C ASN A 180 7.70 -8.04 -34.22
N ILE A 181 6.70 -7.39 -33.62
CA ILE A 181 5.76 -8.01 -32.67
C ILE A 181 4.42 -8.27 -33.37
N ASP A 182 3.46 -8.88 -32.68
CA ASP A 182 2.07 -8.89 -33.14
C ASP A 182 1.48 -7.46 -33.04
N THR A 183 1.73 -6.68 -34.09
CA THR A 183 1.35 -5.26 -34.14
C THR A 183 -0.16 -5.08 -34.08
N LYS A 184 -0.95 -6.01 -34.63
CA LYS A 184 -2.41 -5.94 -34.57
C LYS A 184 -2.92 -6.13 -33.14
N ALA A 185 -2.41 -7.13 -32.43
CA ALA A 185 -2.76 -7.34 -31.03
C ALA A 185 -2.30 -6.17 -30.14
N PHE A 186 -1.09 -5.64 -30.39
CA PHE A 186 -0.56 -4.49 -29.67
C PHE A 186 -1.43 -3.24 -29.86
N LEU A 187 -1.74 -2.87 -31.12
CA LEU A 187 -2.56 -1.69 -31.41
C LEU A 187 -3.97 -1.80 -30.85
N LYS A 188 -4.55 -3.01 -30.83
CA LYS A 188 -5.83 -3.28 -30.17
C LYS A 188 -5.79 -2.99 -28.67
N LYS A 189 -4.71 -3.40 -27.98
CA LYS A 189 -4.53 -3.07 -26.55
C LYS A 189 -4.40 -1.57 -26.31
N VAL A 190 -3.68 -0.85 -27.19
CA VAL A 190 -3.55 0.62 -27.11
C VAL A 190 -4.92 1.30 -27.25
N GLU A 191 -5.75 0.84 -28.18
CA GLU A 191 -7.12 1.34 -28.36
C GLU A 191 -8.00 1.04 -27.13
N GLU A 192 -7.94 -0.18 -26.60
CA GLU A 192 -8.69 -0.60 -25.41
C GLU A 192 -8.33 0.26 -24.19
N TYR A 193 -7.04 0.51 -23.95
CA TYR A 193 -6.58 1.42 -22.90
C TYR A 193 -7.09 2.85 -23.11
N SER A 194 -6.96 3.38 -24.33
CA SER A 194 -7.34 4.76 -24.65
C SER A 194 -8.86 4.99 -24.47
N LYS A 195 -9.66 3.98 -24.82
CA LYS A 195 -11.10 3.97 -24.56
C LYS A 195 -11.41 3.93 -23.06
N ALA A 196 -10.76 3.03 -22.31
CA ALA A 196 -10.97 2.91 -20.88
C ALA A 196 -10.58 4.19 -20.13
N GLU A 197 -9.48 4.84 -20.51
CA GLU A 197 -9.06 6.11 -19.92
C GLU A 197 -10.06 7.24 -20.21
N LYS A 198 -10.60 7.30 -21.43
CA LYS A 198 -11.67 8.25 -21.76
C LYS A 198 -12.90 8.06 -20.88
N GLU A 199 -13.34 6.82 -20.69
CA GLU A 199 -14.48 6.48 -19.83
C GLU A 199 -14.22 6.86 -18.37
N PHE A 200 -13.02 6.57 -17.86
CA PHE A 200 -12.57 6.97 -16.52
C PHE A 200 -12.58 8.49 -16.34
N ASN A 201 -12.02 9.23 -17.30
CA ASN A 201 -11.97 10.70 -17.24
C ASN A 201 -13.36 11.33 -17.17
N ILE A 202 -14.31 10.82 -17.97
CA ILE A 202 -15.70 11.28 -17.96
C ILE A 202 -16.37 10.91 -16.64
N LYS A 203 -16.23 9.66 -16.19
CA LYS A 203 -16.89 9.16 -14.98
C LYS A 203 -16.45 9.91 -13.73
N TRP A 204 -15.17 10.20 -13.60
CA TRP A 204 -14.59 10.78 -12.39
C TRP A 204 -14.31 12.29 -12.50
N GLY A 205 -14.74 12.93 -13.60
CA GLY A 205 -14.58 14.37 -13.80
C GLY A 205 -13.11 14.82 -13.74
N ILE A 206 -12.22 14.03 -14.32
CA ILE A 206 -10.77 14.27 -14.26
C ILE A 206 -10.45 15.59 -14.97
N ALA A 207 -9.71 16.48 -14.30
CA ALA A 207 -9.23 17.72 -14.88
C ALA A 207 -7.93 17.49 -15.69
N SER A 208 -7.73 18.28 -16.75
CA SER A 208 -6.50 18.27 -17.55
C SER A 208 -6.00 19.69 -17.74
N ASP A 209 -4.69 19.84 -17.88
CA ASP A 209 -4.00 21.08 -18.25
C ASP A 209 -4.24 21.56 -19.69
N CYS A 210 -5.03 20.83 -20.48
CA CYS A 210 -5.31 21.09 -21.89
C CYS A 210 -4.05 21.19 -22.79
N ALA A 211 -2.92 20.63 -22.36
CA ALA A 211 -1.68 20.68 -23.12
C ALA A 211 -1.76 19.80 -24.37
N VAL A 212 -1.42 20.39 -25.52
CA VAL A 212 -1.37 19.69 -26.80
C VAL A 212 -0.07 18.89 -26.89
N VAL A 213 -0.20 17.58 -27.13
CA VAL A 213 0.94 16.69 -27.36
C VAL A 213 1.18 16.55 -28.86
N ASN A 214 2.33 17.06 -29.34
CA ASN A 214 2.72 16.94 -30.75
C ASN A 214 3.23 15.53 -31.06
N PRO A 215 3.01 15.00 -32.27
CA PRO A 215 3.58 13.72 -32.69
C PRO A 215 5.11 13.77 -32.80
N PRO A 216 5.82 12.65 -32.52
CA PRO A 216 7.25 12.55 -32.77
C PRO A 216 7.60 12.71 -34.26
N LYS A 217 8.72 13.38 -34.54
CA LYS A 217 9.31 13.50 -35.88
C LYS A 217 10.03 12.22 -36.33
N SER A 218 10.66 11.50 -35.40
CA SER A 218 11.42 10.28 -35.71
C SER A 218 11.63 9.38 -34.50
N ILE A 219 12.20 8.20 -34.74
CA ILE A 219 12.67 7.26 -33.72
C ILE A 219 14.18 7.09 -33.89
N GLU A 220 14.92 7.09 -32.79
CA GLU A 220 16.34 6.72 -32.73
C GLU A 220 16.53 5.54 -31.79
N CYS A 221 17.45 4.63 -32.10
CA CYS A 221 17.88 3.60 -31.16
C CYS A 221 19.08 4.11 -30.34
N LYS A 222 18.96 4.09 -29.01
CA LYS A 222 20.06 4.41 -28.10
C LYS A 222 20.11 3.42 -26.94
N ASN A 223 21.27 2.82 -26.71
CA ASN A 223 21.48 1.81 -25.65
C ASN A 223 20.46 0.66 -25.72
N ASN A 224 20.13 0.19 -26.93
CA ASN A 224 19.10 -0.83 -27.20
C ASN A 224 17.65 -0.41 -26.91
N TYR A 225 17.37 0.87 -26.65
CA TYR A 225 16.02 1.40 -26.45
C TYR A 225 15.58 2.31 -27.60
N PRO A 226 14.30 2.27 -28.01
CA PRO A 226 13.74 3.25 -28.92
C PRO A 226 13.49 4.58 -28.19
N ILE A 227 13.96 5.68 -28.77
CA ILE A 227 13.75 7.05 -28.27
C ILE A 227 12.95 7.83 -29.31
N LEU A 228 11.81 8.37 -28.89
CA LEU A 228 11.00 9.29 -29.70
C LEU A 228 11.66 10.68 -29.75
N LYS A 229 11.77 11.27 -30.93
CA LYS A 229 12.30 12.62 -31.15
C LYS A 229 11.18 13.55 -31.57
N TYR A 230 11.03 14.67 -30.87
CA TYR A 230 9.99 15.69 -31.09
C TYR A 230 10.57 16.95 -31.74
#